data_AF-A0A9E6SUS1-F1
#
_entry.id   AF-A0A9E6SUS1-F1
#
_cell.length_a   1.000
_cell.length_b   1.000
_cell.length_c   1.000
_cell.angle_alpha   90.00
_cell.angle_beta   90.00
_cell.angle_gamma   90.00
#
_symmetry.space_group_name_H-M   'P 1'
#
loop_
_entity.id
_entity.type
_entity.pdbx_description
1 polymer ?
#
loop_
_entity_poly.entity_id
_entity_poly.type
_entity_poly.pdbx_seq_one_letter_code
_entity_poly.pdbx_strand_id
1 'polypeptide(L)'
;MNLITPAGFRDVLPEEALRREALSRAVQDCFAAHGYLPIETPTLEVMDVVQASGRAPASPFKLFDARGDLLALRPDVTLQVARMCASRLNDAAGPLRFRYTQRIFREADGPLQAKAREMTQMGIECVGGWGANIDAEIVSLMAEAMELVGVRDYCIAIATVGVLRAVLEASGAPQAWRAAVLEAYHSSNYVELDALCGPDAPVASALYAEAVCRLRSIRGGREAVEEVRRLIEPLGCPCDIDTFEQTYDTLAARGLADHVLVDFSVMSSFDYYTGMVFEVYAPRYGAALGSGGRYDRMIGVYGQNRVAAGFAFYLESVMAAAEQQAREASAADADAGAGAAVEGTESESSTETESSSTATAAAPSAEALPPLRIAVPKGSLNKDAVAALAGAGLDTANLDHPGRALIIHGRGVDYIIVRPSDAPAFVALGAADCGICGEDSLLEADVDVVKLADLRFGACRFVVAEPAGSDAAIQEHYRRLGSIRVATKYPRITQAHYDESGMQVEIVALHGNIELAPLTGLAERIVDITATGTTLRENDLVIVDEVMRSTARFFANAGSLRTDERVGDLARRLAEFTAAQDYEPIAGAVTPAS
;
A
#
# COMPACT_ATOMS: atom_id res chain seq x y z
N MET A 1 33.24 -17.38 -14.95
CA MET A 1 33.01 -16.68 -13.68
C MET A 1 31.76 -15.85 -13.87
N ASN A 2 30.71 -16.11 -13.08
CA ASN A 2 29.49 -15.31 -13.14
C ASN A 2 29.73 -14.04 -12.30
N LEU A 3 29.75 -12.87 -12.94
CA LEU A 3 30.00 -11.57 -12.30
C LEU A 3 28.68 -10.82 -12.00
N ILE A 4 27.55 -11.52 -12.03
CA ILE A 4 26.23 -10.93 -11.84
C ILE A 4 25.90 -10.86 -10.36
N THR A 5 25.60 -9.65 -9.86
CA THR A 5 25.03 -9.45 -8.53
C THR A 5 23.62 -10.04 -8.48
N PRO A 6 23.24 -10.78 -7.41
CA PRO A 6 21.92 -11.38 -7.30
C PRO A 6 20.79 -10.34 -7.45
N ALA A 7 19.68 -10.74 -8.07
CA ALA A 7 18.53 -9.86 -8.26
C ALA A 7 18.00 -9.33 -6.90
N GLY A 8 17.79 -8.02 -6.81
CA GLY A 8 17.39 -7.32 -5.58
C GLY A 8 18.56 -6.90 -4.68
N PHE A 9 19.80 -7.23 -5.03
CA PHE A 9 21.02 -6.82 -4.34
C PHE A 9 21.83 -5.89 -5.25
N ARG A 10 22.64 -5.00 -4.67
CA ARG A 10 23.50 -4.09 -5.44
C ARG A 10 24.75 -3.69 -4.69
N ASP A 11 25.81 -3.43 -5.44
CA ASP A 11 26.99 -2.74 -4.92
C ASP A 11 26.69 -1.26 -4.71
N VAL A 12 27.23 -0.70 -3.63
CA VAL A 12 27.17 0.74 -3.34
C VAL A 12 28.53 1.33 -3.67
N LEU A 13 28.58 2.20 -4.68
CA LEU A 13 29.82 2.82 -5.13
C LEU A 13 30.23 3.98 -4.22
N PRO A 14 31.52 4.41 -4.26
CA PRO A 14 32.07 5.36 -3.28
C PRO A 14 31.28 6.67 -3.11
N GLU A 15 30.75 7.26 -4.17
CA GLU A 15 29.96 8.50 -4.10
C GLU A 15 28.70 8.31 -3.25
N GLU A 16 27.92 7.27 -3.54
CA GLU A 16 26.74 6.93 -2.76
C GLU A 16 27.11 6.47 -1.33
N ALA A 17 28.22 5.73 -1.18
CA ALA A 17 28.69 5.25 0.11
C ALA A 17 29.04 6.40 1.06
N LEU A 18 29.75 7.43 0.57
CA LEU A 18 30.07 8.64 1.34
C LEU A 18 28.81 9.38 1.78
N ARG A 19 27.84 9.52 0.86
CA ARG A 19 26.55 10.16 1.17
C ARG A 19 25.79 9.37 2.25
N ARG A 20 25.72 8.04 2.12
CA ARG A 20 25.10 7.16 3.13
C ARG A 20 25.78 7.26 4.48
N GLU A 21 27.11 7.29 4.53
CA GLU A 21 27.87 7.41 5.78
C GLU A 21 27.54 8.73 6.48
N ALA A 22 27.60 9.85 5.76
CA ALA A 22 27.33 11.18 6.31
C ALA A 22 25.91 11.30 6.86
N LEU A 23 24.91 10.87 6.08
CA LEU A 23 23.50 10.91 6.47
C LEU A 23 23.20 9.97 7.64
N SER A 24 23.76 8.75 7.59
CA SER A 24 23.59 7.79 8.70
C SER A 24 24.15 8.36 10.00
N ARG A 25 25.32 9.01 9.96
CA ARG A 25 25.93 9.66 11.12
C ARG A 25 25.06 10.79 11.65
N ALA A 26 24.58 11.67 10.77
CA ALA A 26 23.73 12.80 11.18
C ALA A 26 22.46 12.35 11.92
N VAL A 27 21.74 11.36 11.38
CA VAL A 27 20.54 10.80 12.02
C VAL A 27 20.89 10.09 13.32
N GLN A 28 21.98 9.31 13.35
CA GLN A 28 22.44 8.64 14.55
C GLN A 28 22.81 9.61 15.69
N ASP A 29 23.44 10.74 15.35
CA ASP A 29 23.80 11.80 16.29
C ASP A 29 22.55 12.50 16.83
N CYS A 30 21.53 12.73 15.97
CA CYS A 30 20.21 13.22 16.40
C CYS A 30 19.56 12.29 17.42
N PHE A 31 19.49 10.98 17.15
CA PHE A 31 18.92 10.02 18.09
C PHE A 31 19.73 9.92 19.39
N ALA A 32 21.06 10.02 19.30
CA ALA A 32 21.93 10.03 20.47
C ALA A 32 21.70 11.26 21.36
N ALA A 33 21.47 12.44 20.77
CA ALA A 33 21.13 13.65 21.52
C ALA A 33 19.83 13.53 22.33
N HIS A 34 18.93 12.64 21.90
CA HIS A 34 17.68 12.29 22.59
C HIS A 34 17.82 11.09 23.54
N GLY A 35 19.06 10.64 23.81
CA GLY A 35 19.33 9.58 24.78
C GLY A 35 19.10 8.16 24.28
N TYR A 36 18.94 7.95 22.97
CA TYR A 36 18.85 6.61 22.38
C TYR A 36 20.24 5.98 22.23
N LEU A 37 20.42 4.83 22.88
CA LEU A 37 21.69 4.10 22.94
C LEU A 37 21.84 3.14 21.75
N PRO A 38 23.03 3.03 21.14
CA PRO A 38 23.23 2.13 20.01
C PRO A 38 23.12 0.67 20.44
N ILE A 39 22.51 -0.15 19.59
CA ILE A 39 22.48 -1.61 19.71
C ILE A 39 22.86 -2.26 18.38
N GLU A 40 23.30 -3.52 18.46
CA GLU A 40 23.50 -4.38 17.32
C GLU A 40 22.95 -5.77 17.62
N THR A 41 22.28 -6.35 16.63
CA THR A 41 21.73 -7.71 16.68
C THR A 41 22.38 -8.59 15.63
N PRO A 42 22.39 -9.93 15.80
CA PRO A 42 22.94 -10.84 14.80
C PRO A 42 22.24 -10.72 13.44
N THR A 43 22.94 -11.01 12.34
CA THR A 43 22.33 -11.03 10.99
C THR A 43 21.36 -12.19 10.79
N LEU A 44 21.58 -13.27 11.54
CA LEU A 44 20.77 -14.47 11.50
C LEU A 44 19.91 -14.55 12.76
N GLU A 45 18.68 -15.01 12.60
CA GLU A 45 17.80 -15.46 13.69
C GLU A 45 17.38 -16.90 13.47
N VAL A 46 17.04 -17.59 14.55
CA VAL A 46 16.35 -18.88 14.45
C VAL A 46 14.93 -18.66 13.94
N MET A 47 14.44 -19.55 13.07
CA MET A 47 13.12 -19.37 12.45
C MET A 47 12.00 -19.27 13.48
N ASP A 48 12.08 -20.01 14.59
CA ASP A 48 11.09 -19.98 15.67
C ASP A 48 10.90 -18.58 16.27
N VAL A 49 11.98 -17.79 16.38
CA VAL A 49 11.91 -16.41 16.89
C VAL A 49 11.13 -15.52 15.93
N VAL A 50 11.37 -15.69 14.63
CA VAL A 50 10.69 -14.92 13.59
C VAL A 50 9.20 -15.29 13.55
N GLN A 51 8.90 -16.59 13.62
CA GLN A 51 7.52 -17.12 13.60
C GLN A 51 6.72 -16.80 14.85
N ALA A 52 7.37 -16.74 16.03
CA ALA A 52 6.69 -16.46 17.29
C ALA A 52 5.95 -15.11 17.26
N SER A 53 6.49 -14.12 16.55
CA SER A 53 5.90 -12.78 16.42
C SER A 53 4.58 -12.73 15.63
N GLY A 54 4.12 -13.86 15.06
CA GLY A 54 2.92 -13.95 14.24
C GLY A 54 3.23 -13.72 12.77
N ARG A 55 2.43 -12.88 12.10
CA ARG A 55 2.60 -12.56 10.68
C ARG A 55 3.84 -11.67 10.51
N ALA A 56 4.94 -12.25 10.06
CA ALA A 56 6.16 -11.50 9.76
C ALA A 56 5.84 -10.42 8.70
N PRO A 57 6.35 -9.18 8.85
CA PRO A 57 6.05 -8.08 7.92
C PRO A 57 6.56 -8.32 6.51
N ALA A 58 7.48 -9.27 6.33
CA ALA A 58 7.94 -9.75 5.04
C ALA A 58 8.44 -11.20 5.16
N SER A 59 8.42 -11.90 4.03
CA SER A 59 9.00 -13.24 3.90
C SER A 59 10.52 -13.17 4.09
N PRO A 60 11.11 -13.86 5.09
CA PRO A 60 12.54 -13.84 5.31
C PRO A 60 13.25 -14.80 4.36
N PHE A 61 14.50 -14.49 4.00
CA PHE A 61 15.39 -15.49 3.41
C PHE A 61 15.66 -16.61 4.41
N LYS A 62 15.54 -17.86 3.95
CA LYS A 62 15.66 -19.05 4.78
C LYS A 62 16.92 -19.83 4.40
N LEU A 63 17.64 -20.32 5.39
CA LEU A 63 18.85 -21.12 5.18
C LEU A 63 19.03 -22.14 6.31
N PHE A 64 19.70 -23.24 6.00
CA PHE A 64 20.15 -24.19 7.01
C PHE A 64 21.62 -23.95 7.32
N ASP A 65 21.97 -23.97 8.61
CA ASP A 65 23.38 -24.01 9.00
C ASP A 65 23.96 -25.43 8.88
N ALA A 66 25.26 -25.59 9.15
CA ALA A 66 25.93 -26.89 9.07
C ALA A 66 25.45 -27.91 10.12
N ARG A 67 24.67 -27.50 11.11
CA ARG A 67 24.06 -28.36 12.14
C ARG A 67 22.63 -28.76 11.78
N GLY A 68 22.06 -28.19 10.71
CA GLY A 68 20.70 -28.43 10.27
C GLY A 68 19.67 -27.51 10.94
N ASP A 69 20.11 -26.46 11.65
CA ASP A 69 19.19 -25.47 12.22
C ASP A 69 18.60 -24.62 11.09
N LEU A 70 17.27 -24.46 11.07
CA LEU A 70 16.60 -23.54 10.14
C LEU A 70 16.72 -22.11 10.65
N LEU A 71 17.46 -21.30 9.92
CA LEU A 71 17.72 -19.89 10.20
C LEU A 71 17.04 -18.99 9.18
N ALA A 72 16.86 -17.73 9.59
CA ALA A 72 16.41 -16.63 8.77
C ALA A 72 17.49 -15.54 8.72
N LEU A 73 17.73 -14.94 7.56
CA LEU A 73 18.29 -13.58 7.55
C LEU A 73 17.24 -12.63 8.13
N ARG A 74 17.66 -11.69 8.99
CA ARG A 74 16.73 -10.78 9.68
C ARG A 74 15.86 -9.99 8.67
N PRO A 75 14.52 -10.13 8.71
CA PRO A 75 13.61 -9.36 7.85
C PRO A 75 13.28 -7.97 8.41
N ASP A 76 13.52 -7.79 9.71
CA ASP A 76 13.22 -6.60 10.50
C ASP A 76 14.07 -6.59 11.79
N VAL A 77 14.52 -5.42 12.25
CA VAL A 77 15.33 -5.29 13.47
C VAL A 77 14.47 -5.26 14.74
N THR A 78 13.26 -4.70 14.70
CA THR A 78 12.36 -4.54 15.86
C THR A 78 12.08 -5.87 16.56
N LEU A 79 11.85 -6.93 15.77
CA LEU A 79 11.66 -8.29 16.28
C LEU A 79 12.87 -8.78 17.11
N GLN A 80 14.08 -8.44 16.65
CA GLN A 80 15.30 -8.80 17.36
C GLN A 80 15.51 -7.96 18.62
N VAL A 81 15.09 -6.69 18.60
CA VAL A 81 15.08 -5.84 19.80
C VAL A 81 14.12 -6.41 20.85
N ALA A 82 12.92 -6.82 20.44
CA ALA A 82 11.95 -7.46 21.34
C ALA A 82 12.50 -8.74 21.96
N ARG A 83 13.09 -9.65 21.16
CA ARG A 83 13.77 -10.85 21.66
C ARG A 83 14.93 -10.49 22.59
N MET A 84 15.77 -9.53 22.22
CA MET A 84 16.91 -9.09 23.04
C MET A 84 16.43 -8.57 24.40
N CYS A 85 15.38 -7.77 24.42
CA CYS A 85 14.79 -7.24 25.65
C CYS A 85 14.29 -8.36 26.55
N ALA A 86 13.50 -9.29 26.00
CA ALA A 86 12.95 -10.41 26.77
C ALA A 86 14.01 -11.39 27.31
N SER A 87 15.12 -11.56 26.59
CA SER A 87 16.14 -12.59 26.92
C SER A 87 17.36 -12.08 27.67
N ARG A 88 17.74 -10.80 27.51
CA ARG A 88 18.98 -10.24 28.04
C ARG A 88 18.77 -9.03 28.94
N LEU A 89 17.63 -8.35 28.83
CA LEU A 89 17.33 -7.10 29.54
C LEU A 89 16.00 -7.21 30.31
N ASN A 90 15.63 -8.43 30.69
CA ASN A 90 14.40 -8.70 31.41
C ASN A 90 14.34 -7.97 32.76
N ASP A 91 15.46 -7.88 33.46
CA ASP A 91 15.57 -7.21 34.75
C ASP A 91 15.95 -5.72 34.64
N ALA A 92 16.14 -5.20 33.42
CA ALA A 92 16.58 -3.83 33.21
C ALA A 92 15.43 -2.83 33.46
N ALA A 93 15.64 -1.93 34.43
CA ALA A 93 14.73 -0.83 34.71
C ALA A 93 14.61 0.10 33.49
N GLY A 94 13.37 0.45 33.13
CA GLY A 94 13.06 1.28 31.95
C GLY A 94 12.60 2.70 32.30
N PRO A 95 12.30 3.52 31.28
CA PRO A 95 12.27 3.17 29.86
C PRO A 95 13.66 2.98 29.23
N LEU A 96 13.81 1.93 28.44
CA LEU A 96 15.03 1.66 27.65
C LEU A 96 14.86 2.33 26.28
N ARG A 97 15.90 3.04 25.81
CA ARG A 97 15.89 3.75 24.53
C ARG A 97 17.02 3.24 23.65
N PHE A 98 16.69 2.62 22.52
CA PHE A 98 17.65 2.01 21.61
C PHE A 98 17.59 2.63 20.22
N ARG A 99 18.74 2.80 19.57
CA ARG A 99 18.85 3.16 18.15
C ARG A 99 19.66 2.11 17.40
N TYR A 100 19.36 1.92 16.12
CA TYR A 100 20.09 0.98 15.26
C TYR A 100 20.24 1.48 13.83
N THR A 101 21.22 0.92 13.13
CA THR A 101 21.45 1.09 11.69
C THR A 101 21.98 -0.24 11.17
N GLN A 102 21.09 -1.05 10.59
CA GLN A 102 21.42 -2.44 10.22
C GLN A 102 20.80 -2.82 8.88
N ARG A 103 21.43 -3.78 8.19
CA ARG A 103 20.90 -4.35 6.94
C ARG A 103 19.77 -5.34 7.23
N ILE A 104 18.64 -5.22 6.54
CA ILE A 104 17.56 -6.21 6.55
C ILE A 104 17.44 -6.91 5.21
N PHE A 105 16.86 -8.11 5.22
CA PHE A 105 16.78 -8.98 4.06
C PHE A 105 15.37 -9.54 3.89
N ARG A 106 14.78 -9.35 2.71
CA ARG A 106 13.41 -9.77 2.41
C ARG A 106 13.37 -10.54 1.10
N GLU A 107 12.67 -11.66 1.10
CA GLU A 107 12.31 -12.36 -0.13
C GLU A 107 11.31 -11.53 -0.93
N ALA A 108 11.37 -11.65 -2.25
CA ALA A 108 10.41 -11.03 -3.16
C ALA A 108 9.56 -12.15 -3.79
N ASP A 109 8.38 -12.38 -3.20
CA ASP A 109 7.49 -13.49 -3.57
C ASP A 109 6.53 -13.13 -4.74
N GLY A 110 6.79 -12.03 -5.47
CA GLY A 110 5.90 -11.51 -6.52
C GLY A 110 6.59 -11.21 -7.87
N PRO A 111 5.94 -11.48 -9.02
CA PRO A 111 6.54 -11.35 -10.35
C PRO A 111 6.75 -9.90 -10.84
N LEU A 112 6.05 -8.92 -10.25
CA LEU A 112 6.00 -7.53 -10.71
C LEU A 112 6.84 -6.55 -9.88
N GLN A 113 7.62 -7.03 -8.92
CA GLN A 113 8.27 -6.16 -7.93
C GLN A 113 9.78 -6.07 -8.16
N ALA A 114 10.23 -4.97 -8.76
CA ALA A 114 11.63 -4.52 -8.71
C ALA A 114 11.96 -3.98 -7.30
N LYS A 115 11.75 -4.80 -6.26
CA LYS A 115 12.02 -4.44 -4.87
C LYS A 115 13.44 -4.80 -4.48
N ALA A 116 14.07 -3.94 -3.70
CA ALA A 116 15.32 -4.27 -3.05
C ALA A 116 15.08 -5.42 -2.05
N ARG A 117 15.96 -6.41 -2.08
CA ARG A 117 15.93 -7.57 -1.19
C ARG A 117 16.95 -7.44 -0.05
N GLU A 118 17.80 -6.40 -0.12
CA GLU A 118 18.68 -5.92 0.95
C GLU A 118 18.53 -4.40 1.08
N MET A 119 18.31 -3.91 2.30
CA MET A 119 18.08 -2.49 2.59
C MET A 119 18.72 -2.10 3.92
N THR A 120 19.14 -0.84 4.10
CA THR A 120 19.56 -0.31 5.40
C THR A 120 18.34 0.20 6.15
N GLN A 121 18.00 -0.48 7.25
CA GLN A 121 16.99 -0.04 8.19
C GLN A 121 17.64 0.80 9.30
N MET A 122 17.08 1.98 9.55
CA MET A 122 17.44 2.85 10.66
C MET A 122 16.20 3.07 11.51
N GLY A 123 16.35 3.07 12.83
CA GLY A 123 15.19 3.18 13.70
C GLY A 123 15.55 3.34 15.16
N ILE A 124 14.50 3.53 15.94
CA ILE A 124 14.56 3.65 17.40
C ILE A 124 13.48 2.81 18.07
N GLU A 125 13.78 2.27 19.24
CA GLU A 125 12.82 1.58 20.11
C GLU A 125 12.83 2.18 21.52
N CYS A 126 11.64 2.52 22.04
CA CYS A 126 11.41 2.89 23.42
C CYS A 126 10.65 1.76 24.13
N VAL A 127 11.34 1.02 24.99
CA VAL A 127 10.79 -0.15 25.70
C VAL A 127 10.51 0.17 27.16
N GLY A 128 9.25 0.08 27.56
CA GLY A 128 8.73 0.45 28.88
C GLY A 128 8.29 1.91 29.00
N GLY A 129 8.23 2.67 27.90
CA GLY A 129 7.68 4.03 27.84
C GLY A 129 6.22 4.05 27.40
N TRP A 130 5.39 4.88 28.06
CA TRP A 130 3.96 5.03 27.75
C TRP A 130 3.51 6.49 27.79
N GLY A 131 2.45 6.79 27.04
CA GLY A 131 1.74 8.05 27.04
C GLY A 131 2.09 8.96 25.86
N ALA A 132 1.27 9.99 25.68
CA ALA A 132 1.31 10.91 24.54
C ALA A 132 2.68 11.57 24.32
N ASN A 133 3.42 11.87 25.39
CA ASN A 133 4.76 12.47 25.28
C ASN A 133 5.78 11.54 24.62
N ILE A 134 5.73 10.23 24.92
CA ILE A 134 6.61 9.22 24.31
C ILE A 134 6.23 9.01 22.85
N ASP A 135 4.93 8.94 22.57
CA ASP A 135 4.43 8.81 21.20
C ASP A 135 4.83 10.00 20.33
N ALA A 136 4.65 11.22 20.85
CA ALA A 136 5.07 12.43 20.17
C ALA A 136 6.60 12.51 20.02
N GLU A 137 7.40 12.10 21.01
CA GLU A 137 8.89 11.96 20.91
C GLU A 137 9.27 11.08 19.71
N ILE A 138 8.66 9.89 19.60
CA ILE A 138 8.94 8.94 18.53
C ILE A 138 8.61 9.52 17.14
N VAL A 139 7.42 10.12 16.99
CA VAL A 139 7.00 10.72 15.71
C VAL A 139 7.85 11.95 15.36
N SER A 140 8.21 12.78 16.35
CA SER A 140 9.08 13.95 16.13
C SER A 140 10.46 13.54 15.64
N LEU A 141 11.05 12.48 16.21
CA LEU A 141 12.35 11.96 15.78
C LEU A 141 12.33 11.36 14.37
N MET A 142 11.19 10.82 13.93
CA MET A 142 11.02 10.42 12.53
C MET A 142 11.05 11.65 11.62
N ALA A 143 10.31 12.71 11.98
CA ALA A 143 10.27 13.97 11.23
C ALA A 143 11.67 14.61 11.10
N GLU A 144 12.40 14.71 12.22
CA GLU A 144 13.78 15.20 12.24
C GLU A 144 14.71 14.36 11.36
N ALA A 145 14.53 13.03 11.32
CA ALA A 145 15.29 12.16 10.45
C ALA A 145 15.01 12.40 8.95
N MET A 146 13.75 12.69 8.58
CA MET A 146 13.40 13.05 7.19
C MET A 146 14.09 14.35 6.77
N GLU A 147 14.04 15.37 7.62
CA GLU A 147 14.68 16.67 7.38
C GLU A 147 16.20 16.55 7.23
N LEU A 148 16.86 15.78 8.11
CA LEU A 148 18.30 15.55 8.06
C LEU A 148 18.74 14.83 6.77
N VAL A 149 17.91 13.93 6.24
CA VAL A 149 18.18 13.26 4.96
C VAL A 149 17.86 14.16 3.76
N GLY A 150 17.07 15.22 3.97
CA GLY A 150 16.73 16.22 2.97
C GLY A 150 15.39 15.99 2.27
N VAL A 151 14.52 15.13 2.84
CA VAL A 151 13.12 15.03 2.40
C VAL A 151 12.35 16.16 3.07
N ARG A 152 11.86 17.12 2.29
CA ARG A 152 11.19 18.32 2.81
C ARG A 152 9.68 18.24 2.66
N ASP A 153 9.22 17.75 1.53
CA ASP A 153 7.80 17.55 1.26
C ASP A 153 7.42 16.12 1.65
N TYR A 154 6.83 15.96 2.83
CA TYR A 154 6.41 14.67 3.34
C TYR A 154 5.20 14.80 4.25
N CYS A 155 4.45 13.71 4.33
CA CYS A 155 3.29 13.53 5.19
C CYS A 155 3.52 12.34 6.13
N ILE A 156 3.31 12.55 7.42
CA ILE A 156 3.22 11.52 8.45
C ILE A 156 1.75 11.23 8.68
N ALA A 157 1.26 10.15 8.08
CA ALA A 157 -0.10 9.68 8.30
C ALA A 157 -0.15 8.90 9.62
N ILE A 158 -1.02 9.32 10.55
CA ILE A 158 -1.07 8.81 11.93
C ILE A 158 -2.51 8.42 12.32
N ALA A 159 -2.65 7.33 13.06
CA ALA A 159 -3.91 6.85 13.62
C ALA A 159 -3.69 6.06 14.92
N THR A 160 -4.78 5.58 15.53
CA THR A 160 -4.71 4.53 16.56
C THR A 160 -5.58 3.34 16.16
N VAL A 161 -5.03 2.13 16.27
CA VAL A 161 -5.81 0.89 16.06
C VAL A 161 -6.86 0.65 17.15
N GLY A 162 -6.75 1.35 18.28
CA GLY A 162 -7.64 1.19 19.43
C GLY A 162 -9.10 1.51 19.11
N VAL A 163 -9.35 2.50 18.26
CA VAL A 163 -10.72 2.91 17.86
C VAL A 163 -11.42 1.78 17.10
N LEU A 164 -10.84 1.31 15.99
CA LEU A 164 -11.46 0.26 15.18
C LEU A 164 -11.66 -1.03 15.99
N ARG A 165 -10.66 -1.42 16.80
CA ARG A 165 -10.79 -2.59 17.68
C ARG A 165 -11.94 -2.45 18.67
N ALA A 166 -12.09 -1.29 19.31
CA ALA A 166 -13.17 -1.05 20.26
C ALA A 166 -14.54 -1.12 19.58
N VAL A 167 -14.68 -0.53 18.38
CA VAL A 167 -15.91 -0.60 17.56
C VAL A 167 -16.22 -2.04 17.17
N LEU A 168 -15.24 -2.81 16.69
CA LEU A 168 -15.43 -4.20 16.28
C LEU A 168 -15.80 -5.10 17.46
N GLU A 169 -15.16 -4.92 18.62
CA GLU A 169 -15.45 -5.71 19.82
C GLU A 169 -16.88 -5.47 20.33
N ALA A 170 -17.30 -4.21 20.35
CA ALA A 170 -18.63 -3.81 20.79
C ALA A 170 -19.75 -4.09 19.78
N SER A 171 -19.41 -4.36 18.51
CA SER A 171 -20.39 -4.55 17.42
C SER A 171 -21.32 -5.75 17.59
N GLY A 172 -20.97 -6.71 18.45
CA GLY A 172 -21.70 -7.98 18.60
C GLY A 172 -21.57 -8.92 17.39
N ALA A 173 -20.78 -8.56 16.38
CA ALA A 173 -20.63 -9.35 15.16
C ALA A 173 -19.82 -10.65 15.38
N PRO A 174 -20.05 -11.68 14.55
CA PRO A 174 -19.25 -12.90 14.56
C PRO A 174 -17.76 -12.65 14.29
N GLN A 175 -16.90 -13.50 14.85
CA GLN A 175 -15.45 -13.40 14.65
C GLN A 175 -15.04 -13.40 13.17
N ALA A 176 -15.75 -14.16 12.32
CA ALA A 176 -15.48 -14.21 10.89
C ALA A 176 -15.67 -12.83 10.21
N TRP A 177 -16.72 -12.10 10.56
CA TRP A 177 -16.96 -10.75 10.01
C TRP A 177 -15.91 -9.76 10.54
N ARG A 178 -15.59 -9.82 11.84
CA ARG A 178 -14.53 -8.97 12.44
C ARG A 178 -13.18 -9.20 11.74
N ALA A 179 -12.83 -10.45 11.49
CA ALA A 179 -11.61 -10.82 10.77
C ALA A 179 -11.62 -10.33 9.31
N ALA A 180 -12.75 -10.46 8.61
CA ALA A 180 -12.91 -9.95 7.24
C ALA A 180 -12.75 -8.42 7.17
N VAL A 181 -13.31 -7.67 8.14
CA VAL A 181 -13.13 -6.22 8.22
C VAL A 181 -11.66 -5.86 8.45
N LEU A 182 -10.99 -6.52 9.39
CA LEU A 182 -9.57 -6.27 9.66
C LEU A 182 -8.70 -6.58 8.44
N GLU A 183 -9.00 -7.65 7.70
CA GLU A 183 -8.30 -7.99 6.46
C GLU A 183 -8.59 -6.97 5.34
N ALA A 184 -9.81 -6.44 5.24
CA ALA A 184 -10.15 -5.39 4.29
C ALA A 184 -9.39 -4.08 4.57
N TYR A 185 -9.23 -3.70 5.86
CA TYR A 185 -8.35 -2.60 6.25
C TYR A 185 -6.87 -2.91 5.94
N HIS A 186 -6.41 -4.11 6.30
CA HIS A 186 -5.01 -4.52 6.09
C HIS A 186 -4.60 -4.51 4.61
N SER A 187 -5.47 -5.03 3.74
CA SER A 187 -5.28 -5.07 2.29
C SER A 187 -5.68 -3.77 1.59
N SER A 188 -6.07 -2.73 2.34
CA SER A 188 -6.57 -1.46 1.82
C SER A 188 -7.66 -1.65 0.74
N ASN A 189 -8.53 -2.64 0.93
CA ASN A 189 -9.61 -2.98 0.02
C ASN A 189 -10.92 -2.34 0.48
N TYR A 190 -11.12 -1.07 0.12
CA TYR A 190 -12.29 -0.32 0.58
C TYR A 190 -13.58 -0.74 -0.14
N VAL A 191 -13.45 -1.37 -1.30
CA VAL A 191 -14.60 -1.96 -2.01
C VAL A 191 -15.15 -3.16 -1.25
N GLU A 192 -14.28 -4.06 -0.78
CA GLU A 192 -14.69 -5.18 0.08
C GLU A 192 -15.24 -4.66 1.41
N LEU A 193 -14.61 -3.65 1.99
CA LEU A 193 -15.08 -3.03 3.22
C LEU A 193 -16.48 -2.41 3.07
N ASP A 194 -16.79 -1.79 1.93
CA ASP A 194 -18.14 -1.30 1.61
C ASP A 194 -19.16 -2.43 1.57
N ALA A 195 -18.82 -3.55 0.94
CA ALA A 195 -19.70 -4.72 0.89
C ALA A 195 -19.95 -5.29 2.30
N LEU A 196 -18.90 -5.40 3.13
CA LEU A 196 -19.01 -5.90 4.50
C LEU A 196 -19.83 -4.97 5.42
N CYS A 197 -19.85 -3.67 5.13
CA CYS A 197 -20.61 -2.66 5.88
C CYS A 197 -21.98 -2.34 5.28
N GLY A 198 -22.45 -3.14 4.32
CA GLY A 198 -23.75 -2.98 3.69
C GLY A 198 -24.94 -3.21 4.65
N PRO A 199 -26.19 -3.06 4.16
CA PRO A 199 -27.41 -3.18 4.97
C PRO A 199 -27.55 -4.51 5.73
N ASP A 200 -26.94 -5.58 5.20
CA ASP A 200 -27.00 -6.94 5.75
C ASP A 200 -25.84 -7.26 6.72
N ALA A 201 -25.05 -6.25 7.11
CA ALA A 201 -23.94 -6.45 8.04
C ALA A 201 -24.41 -7.11 9.35
N PRO A 202 -23.77 -8.20 9.82
CA PRO A 202 -24.20 -8.97 10.98
C PRO A 202 -23.79 -8.30 12.31
N VAL A 203 -24.17 -7.04 12.48
CA VAL A 203 -23.85 -6.19 13.65
C VAL A 203 -25.10 -5.91 14.48
N ALA A 204 -24.92 -5.61 15.77
CA ALA A 204 -26.02 -5.32 16.68
C ALA A 204 -26.80 -4.04 16.32
N SER A 205 -26.18 -3.13 15.57
CA SER A 205 -26.77 -1.88 15.08
C SER A 205 -26.06 -1.41 13.83
N ALA A 206 -26.80 -0.84 12.87
CA ALA A 206 -26.25 -0.27 11.64
C ALA A 206 -25.19 0.81 11.90
N LEU A 207 -25.23 1.47 13.07
CA LEU A 207 -24.23 2.46 13.48
C LEU A 207 -22.81 1.87 13.57
N TYR A 208 -22.66 0.59 13.88
CA TYR A 208 -21.34 -0.06 13.92
C TYR A 208 -20.76 -0.23 12.51
N ALA A 209 -21.58 -0.69 11.56
CA ALA A 209 -21.17 -0.81 10.16
C ALA A 209 -20.88 0.56 9.55
N GLU A 210 -21.69 1.58 9.86
CA GLU A 210 -21.44 2.97 9.46
C GLU A 210 -20.10 3.47 10.04
N ALA A 211 -19.85 3.27 11.33
CA ALA A 211 -18.61 3.70 11.97
C ALA A 211 -17.38 3.01 11.36
N VAL A 212 -17.44 1.69 11.15
CA VAL A 212 -16.36 0.94 10.49
C VAL A 212 -16.09 1.45 9.09
N CYS A 213 -17.14 1.73 8.30
CA CYS A 213 -16.99 2.21 6.94
C CYS A 213 -16.46 3.66 6.89
N ARG A 214 -17.06 4.57 7.66
CA ARG A 214 -16.68 5.99 7.70
C ARG A 214 -15.29 6.23 8.27
N LEU A 215 -14.84 5.40 9.22
CA LEU A 215 -13.54 5.59 9.85
C LEU A 215 -12.40 5.62 8.82
N ARG A 216 -12.47 4.84 7.74
CA ARG A 216 -11.44 4.81 6.68
C ARG A 216 -11.31 6.12 5.89
N SER A 217 -12.35 6.95 5.86
CA SER A 217 -12.37 8.19 5.06
C SER A 217 -12.08 9.43 5.90
N ILE A 218 -12.01 9.31 7.23
CA ILE A 218 -11.67 10.42 8.11
C ILE A 218 -10.19 10.74 7.95
N ARG A 219 -9.95 11.93 7.38
CA ARG A 219 -8.63 12.49 7.14
C ARG A 219 -8.59 13.97 7.41
N GLY A 220 -7.50 14.45 8.00
CA GLY A 220 -7.30 15.87 8.25
C GLY A 220 -6.34 16.13 9.40
N GLY A 221 -6.47 17.30 10.01
CA GLY A 221 -5.75 17.69 11.22
C GLY A 221 -6.54 17.35 12.49
N ARG A 222 -6.59 18.32 13.42
CA ARG A 222 -7.25 18.16 14.72
C ARG A 222 -8.74 17.83 14.59
N GLU A 223 -9.41 18.41 13.60
CA GLU A 223 -10.83 18.24 13.32
C GLU A 223 -11.20 16.79 12.97
N ALA A 224 -10.27 16.03 12.40
CA ALA A 224 -10.46 14.61 12.12
C ALA A 224 -10.59 13.79 13.41
N VAL A 225 -9.82 14.14 14.45
CA VAL A 225 -9.95 13.52 15.79
C VAL A 225 -11.33 13.77 16.38
N GLU A 226 -11.84 14.99 16.23
CA GLU A 226 -13.19 15.36 16.67
C GLU A 226 -14.28 14.64 15.88
N GLU A 227 -14.07 14.42 14.58
CA GLU A 227 -14.99 13.62 13.75
C GLU A 227 -15.05 12.17 14.23
N VAL A 228 -13.90 11.55 14.51
CA VAL A 228 -13.86 10.18 15.08
C VAL A 228 -14.60 10.13 16.42
N ARG A 229 -14.40 11.12 17.29
CA ARG A 229 -15.10 11.20 18.59
C ARG A 229 -16.61 11.22 18.41
N ARG A 230 -17.12 12.07 17.50
CA ARG A 230 -18.56 12.12 17.18
C ARG A 230 -19.08 10.81 16.58
N LEU A 231 -18.26 10.13 15.79
CA LEU A 231 -18.62 8.86 15.16
C LEU A 231 -18.81 7.73 16.19
N ILE A 232 -17.96 7.69 17.22
CA ILE A 232 -17.97 6.60 18.23
C ILE A 232 -18.78 6.93 19.49
N GLU A 233 -19.09 8.20 19.76
CA GLU A 233 -19.87 8.62 20.93
C GLU A 233 -21.21 7.87 21.07
N PRO A 234 -22.03 7.70 20.01
CA PRO A 234 -23.28 6.93 20.10
C PRO A 234 -23.07 5.44 20.39
N LEU A 235 -21.88 4.89 20.10
CA LEU A 235 -21.54 3.49 20.32
C LEU A 235 -21.06 3.22 21.74
N GLY A 236 -20.59 4.26 22.45
CA GLY A 236 -20.09 4.15 23.83
C GLY A 236 -18.88 3.21 23.99
N CYS A 237 -18.08 3.03 22.92
CA CYS A 237 -16.96 2.10 22.94
C CYS A 237 -15.76 2.69 23.71
N PRO A 238 -15.21 1.97 24.72
CA PRO A 238 -14.00 2.42 25.40
C PRO A 238 -12.80 2.28 24.47
N CYS A 239 -12.16 3.40 24.12
CA CYS A 239 -10.95 3.43 23.30
C CYS A 239 -9.96 4.48 23.82
N ASP A 240 -8.78 4.54 23.20
CA ASP A 240 -7.66 5.39 23.58
C ASP A 240 -7.63 6.75 22.85
N ILE A 241 -8.77 7.20 22.30
CA ILE A 241 -8.86 8.43 21.50
C ILE A 241 -8.37 9.68 22.25
N ASP A 242 -8.56 9.75 23.57
CA ASP A 242 -8.08 10.88 24.38
C ASP A 242 -6.55 10.93 24.47
N THR A 243 -5.89 9.76 24.52
CA THR A 243 -4.41 9.70 24.50
C THR A 243 -3.90 10.08 23.12
N PHE A 244 -4.60 9.63 22.06
CA PHE A 244 -4.28 9.99 20.68
C PHE A 244 -4.42 11.50 20.42
N GLU A 245 -5.50 12.13 20.90
CA GLU A 245 -5.68 13.59 20.81
C GLU A 245 -4.53 14.34 21.48
N GLN A 246 -4.11 13.92 22.68
CA GLN A 246 -2.96 14.51 23.37
C GLN A 246 -1.65 14.35 22.59
N THR A 247 -1.45 13.21 21.92
CA THR A 247 -0.28 12.99 21.04
C THR A 247 -0.30 13.98 19.89
N TYR A 248 -1.45 14.14 19.20
CA TYR A 248 -1.59 15.10 18.11
C TYR A 248 -1.34 16.53 18.58
N ASP A 249 -1.97 16.95 19.68
CA ASP A 249 -1.80 18.29 20.24
C ASP A 249 -0.33 18.58 20.62
N THR A 250 0.38 17.55 21.11
CA THR A 250 1.82 17.65 21.41
C THR A 250 2.67 17.79 20.14
N LEU A 251 2.34 17.07 19.06
CA LEU A 251 3.01 17.18 17.76
C LEU A 251 2.78 18.56 17.13
N ALA A 252 1.54 19.04 17.16
CA ALA A 252 1.18 20.37 16.69
C ALA A 252 1.94 21.47 17.48
N ALA A 253 2.04 21.33 18.80
CA ALA A 253 2.82 22.25 19.64
C ALA A 253 4.34 22.24 19.34
N ARG A 254 4.85 21.17 18.71
CA ARG A 254 6.23 21.06 18.23
C ARG A 254 6.43 21.56 16.80
N GLY A 255 5.38 22.12 16.17
CA GLY A 255 5.44 22.66 14.82
C GLY A 255 5.24 21.63 13.71
N LEU A 256 4.76 20.42 14.03
CA LEU A 256 4.56 19.34 13.07
C LEU A 256 3.14 19.27 12.51
N ALA A 257 2.27 20.24 12.80
CA ALA A 257 0.87 20.22 12.36
C ALA A 257 0.73 20.08 10.84
N ASP A 258 1.58 20.76 10.07
CA ASP A 258 1.55 20.75 8.60
C ASP A 258 2.11 19.44 7.99
N HIS A 259 2.86 18.67 8.78
CA HIS A 259 3.41 17.38 8.36
C HIS A 259 2.59 16.18 8.85
N VAL A 260 1.64 16.38 9.77
CA VAL A 260 0.89 15.28 10.40
C VAL A 260 -0.53 15.25 9.87
N LEU A 261 -0.87 14.14 9.20
CA LEU A 261 -2.21 13.84 8.73
C LEU A 261 -2.82 12.77 9.65
N VAL A 262 -3.88 13.11 10.37
CA VAL A 262 -4.72 12.10 11.03
C VAL A 262 -5.43 11.33 9.92
N ASP A 263 -5.13 10.04 9.76
CA ASP A 263 -5.68 9.20 8.70
C ASP A 263 -5.87 7.77 9.20
N PHE A 264 -7.11 7.43 9.57
CA PHE A 264 -7.45 6.10 10.06
C PHE A 264 -7.37 5.01 8.98
N SER A 265 -7.19 5.39 7.73
CA SER A 265 -6.93 4.45 6.64
C SER A 265 -5.50 3.88 6.67
N VAL A 266 -4.58 4.46 7.46
CA VAL A 266 -3.18 3.99 7.64
C VAL A 266 -3.06 2.77 8.57
N MET A 267 -4.16 2.36 9.21
CA MET A 267 -4.17 1.21 10.11
C MET A 267 -3.94 -0.08 9.33
N SER A 268 -2.68 -0.48 9.21
CA SER A 268 -2.24 -1.76 8.70
C SER A 268 -1.68 -2.62 9.85
N SER A 269 -1.74 -3.95 9.75
CA SER A 269 -1.06 -4.87 10.66
C SER A 269 -1.59 -4.89 12.11
N PHE A 270 -2.90 -5.15 12.26
CA PHE A 270 -3.57 -5.26 13.56
C PHE A 270 -3.05 -6.38 14.46
N ASP A 271 -2.29 -7.35 13.98
CA ASP A 271 -1.66 -8.35 14.85
C ASP A 271 -0.38 -7.80 15.53
N TYR A 272 0.21 -6.76 14.96
CA TYR A 272 1.46 -6.15 15.39
C TYR A 272 1.21 -4.93 16.30
N TYR A 273 0.44 -3.95 15.82
CA TYR A 273 0.23 -2.70 16.55
C TYR A 273 -0.88 -2.80 17.60
N THR A 274 -0.76 -1.99 18.65
CA THR A 274 -1.61 -2.02 19.85
C THR A 274 -2.29 -0.69 20.18
N GLY A 275 -1.75 0.42 19.68
CA GLY A 275 -2.29 1.78 19.86
C GLY A 275 -1.94 2.65 18.65
N MET A 276 -1.23 3.76 18.89
CA MET A 276 -0.74 4.64 17.81
C MET A 276 0.01 3.85 16.73
N VAL A 277 -0.26 4.16 15.47
CA VAL A 277 0.45 3.70 14.28
C VAL A 277 0.66 4.89 13.35
N PHE A 278 1.80 4.94 12.66
CA PHE A 278 2.05 5.95 11.64
C PHE A 278 2.94 5.44 10.52
N GLU A 279 2.81 6.07 9.36
CA GLU A 279 3.64 5.83 8.17
C GLU A 279 4.02 7.16 7.54
N VAL A 280 5.21 7.22 6.94
CA VAL A 280 5.73 8.43 6.30
C VAL A 280 5.71 8.26 4.79
N TYR A 281 5.17 9.25 4.11
CA TYR A 281 5.03 9.29 2.66
C TYR A 281 5.65 10.56 2.10
N ALA A 282 6.30 10.43 0.94
CA ALA A 282 6.66 11.57 0.09
C ALA A 282 5.80 11.53 -1.18
N PRO A 283 5.39 12.69 -1.73
CA PRO A 283 4.68 12.74 -2.99
C PRO A 283 5.42 12.00 -4.10
N ARG A 284 4.68 11.30 -4.97
CA ARG A 284 5.20 10.63 -6.19
C ARG A 284 6.28 9.56 -5.97
N TYR A 285 6.58 9.15 -4.74
CA TYR A 285 7.49 8.05 -4.46
C TYR A 285 6.80 6.66 -4.52
N GLY A 286 5.49 6.62 -4.28
CA GLY A 286 4.64 5.42 -4.44
C GLY A 286 4.60 4.47 -3.24
N ALA A 287 5.59 4.48 -2.35
CA ALA A 287 5.66 3.61 -1.17
C ALA A 287 5.92 4.40 0.13
N ALA A 288 5.71 3.77 1.29
CA ALA A 288 6.09 4.36 2.57
C ALA A 288 7.63 4.42 2.70
N LEU A 289 8.14 5.53 3.23
CA LEU A 289 9.55 5.75 3.54
C LEU A 289 9.97 5.07 4.84
N GLY A 290 9.03 4.95 5.77
CA GLY A 290 9.17 4.33 7.07
C GLY A 290 7.83 4.23 7.78
N SER A 291 7.80 3.45 8.85
CA SER A 291 6.62 3.24 9.66
C SER A 291 6.99 3.04 11.12
N GLY A 292 6.01 3.24 11.99
CA GLY A 292 6.18 3.08 13.43
C GLY A 292 4.87 3.02 14.18
N GLY A 293 4.97 2.82 15.49
CA GLY A 293 3.80 2.73 16.35
C GLY A 293 4.05 2.00 17.66
N ARG A 294 2.97 1.79 18.41
CA ARG A 294 2.96 1.04 19.68
C ARG A 294 2.72 -0.44 19.45
N TYR A 295 3.54 -1.30 20.03
CA TYR A 295 3.49 -2.77 19.89
C TYR A 295 3.61 -3.48 21.25
N ASP A 296 2.80 -3.07 22.22
CA ASP A 296 2.93 -3.45 23.64
C ASP A 296 2.87 -4.96 23.95
N ARG A 297 2.34 -5.76 23.03
CA ARG A 297 2.20 -7.21 23.20
C ARG A 297 3.38 -8.00 22.62
N MET A 298 4.21 -7.37 21.79
CA MET A 298 5.26 -8.06 21.04
C MET A 298 6.30 -8.72 21.93
N ILE A 299 6.78 -8.02 22.95
CA ILE A 299 7.81 -8.56 23.85
C ILE A 299 7.23 -9.72 24.68
N GLY A 300 5.92 -9.68 24.95
CA GLY A 300 5.18 -10.71 25.67
C GLY A 300 5.25 -12.08 25.01
N VAL A 301 5.33 -12.12 23.67
CA VAL A 301 5.51 -13.33 22.87
C VAL A 301 6.78 -14.10 23.27
N TYR A 302 7.83 -13.38 23.68
CA TYR A 302 9.11 -13.95 24.11
C TYR A 302 9.19 -14.17 25.62
N GLY A 303 8.07 -14.04 26.35
CA GLY A 303 7.96 -14.38 27.77
C GLY A 303 8.00 -13.19 28.74
N GLN A 304 7.98 -11.94 28.25
CA GLN A 304 7.98 -10.76 29.12
C GLN A 304 7.05 -9.65 28.62
N ASN A 305 6.08 -9.25 29.44
CA ASN A 305 5.19 -8.14 29.09
C ASN A 305 5.87 -6.78 29.35
N ARG A 306 6.12 -6.02 28.28
CA ARG A 306 6.59 -4.63 28.33
C ARG A 306 5.94 -3.85 27.21
N VAL A 307 5.34 -2.71 27.54
CA VAL A 307 4.88 -1.74 26.55
C VAL A 307 6.06 -1.25 25.73
N ALA A 308 5.85 -1.00 24.45
CA ALA A 308 6.93 -0.59 23.57
C ALA A 308 6.39 0.19 22.38
N ALA A 309 7.20 1.13 21.92
CA ALA A 309 6.89 1.96 20.77
C ALA A 309 8.18 2.35 20.06
N GLY A 310 8.12 2.52 18.76
CA GLY A 310 9.29 2.87 17.96
C GLY A 310 8.95 3.08 16.51
N PHE A 311 9.98 3.23 15.71
CA PHE A 311 9.86 3.30 14.26
C PHE A 311 11.09 2.77 13.57
N ALA A 312 10.91 2.45 12.29
CA ALA A 312 11.99 2.23 11.36
C ALA A 312 11.71 2.92 10.02
N PHE A 313 12.76 3.42 9.38
CA PHE A 313 12.73 3.86 7.99
C PHE A 313 13.87 3.22 7.19
N TYR A 314 13.76 3.31 5.87
CA TYR A 314 14.73 2.74 4.95
C TYR A 314 15.60 3.83 4.35
N LEU A 315 16.90 3.82 4.66
CA LEU A 315 17.82 4.88 4.26
C LEU A 315 17.82 5.08 2.73
N GLU A 316 17.84 3.99 1.96
CA GLU A 316 17.78 4.06 0.50
C GLU A 316 16.48 4.72 0.00
N SER A 317 15.34 4.42 0.62
CA SER A 317 14.06 4.98 0.20
C SER A 317 13.98 6.48 0.48
N VAL A 318 14.40 6.90 1.68
CA VAL A 318 14.41 8.32 2.06
C VAL A 318 15.40 9.11 1.20
N MET A 319 16.58 8.55 0.90
CA MET A 319 17.54 9.16 -0.02
C MET A 319 16.99 9.29 -1.45
N ALA A 320 16.31 8.26 -1.95
CA ALA A 320 15.69 8.28 -3.28
C ALA A 320 14.57 9.33 -3.36
N ALA A 321 13.74 9.46 -2.33
CA ALA A 321 12.71 10.49 -2.24
C ALA A 321 13.31 11.91 -2.22
N ALA A 322 14.38 12.13 -1.44
CA ALA A 322 15.09 13.42 -1.40
C ALA A 322 15.70 13.78 -2.77
N GLU A 323 16.29 12.80 -3.46
CA GLU A 323 16.80 13.01 -4.82
C GLU A 323 15.70 13.31 -5.84
N GLN A 324 14.55 12.66 -5.72
CA GLN A 324 13.40 12.92 -6.58
C GLN A 324 12.90 14.35 -6.39
N GLN A 325 12.71 14.81 -5.15
CA GLN A 325 12.31 16.19 -4.85
C GLN A 325 13.32 17.21 -5.40
N ALA A 326 14.61 16.95 -5.24
CA ALA A 326 15.64 17.85 -5.78
C ALA A 326 15.60 17.94 -7.32
N ARG A 327 15.33 16.83 -8.01
CA ARG A 327 15.17 16.81 -9.48
C ARG A 327 13.91 17.55 -9.93
N GLU A 328 12.79 17.35 -9.23
CA GLU A 328 11.52 18.00 -9.54
C GLU A 328 11.61 19.52 -9.34
N ALA A 329 12.20 19.98 -8.25
CA ALA A 329 12.47 21.40 -8.02
C ALA A 329 13.35 22.01 -9.12
N SER A 330 14.43 21.31 -9.51
CA SER A 330 15.31 21.76 -10.59
C SER A 330 14.61 21.83 -11.95
N ALA A 331 13.65 20.93 -12.22
CA ALA A 331 12.87 20.93 -13.45
C ALA A 331 11.84 22.06 -13.48
N ALA A 332 11.18 22.35 -12.35
CA ALA A 332 10.25 23.47 -12.22
C ALA A 332 10.96 24.83 -12.44
N ASP A 333 12.16 25.00 -11.88
CA ASP A 333 12.98 26.20 -12.09
C ASP A 333 13.38 26.38 -13.57
N ALA A 334 13.70 25.29 -14.26
CA ALA A 334 14.05 25.33 -15.68
C ALA A 334 12.85 25.70 -16.57
N ASP A 335 11.65 25.21 -16.26
CA ASP A 335 10.42 25.50 -17.00
C ASP A 335 9.95 26.95 -16.75
N ALA A 336 10.05 27.44 -15.51
CA ALA A 336 9.80 28.84 -15.17
C ALA A 336 10.78 29.79 -15.88
N GLY A 337 12.06 29.42 -15.97
CA GLY A 337 13.07 30.18 -16.70
C GLY A 337 12.88 30.18 -18.23
N ALA A 338 12.37 29.09 -18.81
CA ALA A 338 12.04 29.00 -20.23
C ALA A 338 10.76 29.80 -20.58
N GLY A 339 9.76 29.81 -19.70
CA GLY A 339 8.53 30.61 -19.85
C GLY A 339 8.79 32.13 -19.81
N ALA A 340 9.74 32.57 -18.97
CA ALA A 340 10.13 33.98 -18.88
C ALA A 340 10.96 34.46 -20.10
N ALA A 341 11.61 33.55 -20.85
CA ALA A 341 12.41 33.90 -22.02
C ALA A 341 11.57 34.11 -23.31
N VAL A 342 10.26 33.82 -23.28
CA VAL A 342 9.35 33.99 -24.44
C VAL A 342 8.59 35.33 -24.40
N GLU A 343 8.57 36.04 -23.26
CA GLU A 343 7.99 37.38 -23.13
C GLU A 343 9.07 38.41 -22.80
N GLY A 344 9.77 38.92 -23.82
CA GLY A 344 10.70 40.03 -23.61
C GLY A 344 11.75 40.24 -24.69
N THR A 345 11.33 40.53 -25.91
CA THR A 345 12.16 41.32 -26.83
C THR A 345 11.49 42.66 -27.06
N GLU A 346 11.77 43.62 -26.18
CA GLU A 346 11.89 45.02 -26.58
C GLU A 346 12.77 45.75 -25.55
N SER A 347 13.76 46.45 -26.10
CA SER A 347 14.80 47.20 -25.43
C SER A 347 14.26 48.45 -24.75
N GLU A 348 14.85 48.85 -23.62
CA GLU A 348 15.46 50.19 -23.51
C GLU A 348 16.32 50.33 -22.25
N SER A 349 17.20 51.33 -22.32
CA SER A 349 18.36 51.54 -21.47
C SER A 349 18.08 52.25 -20.14
N SER A 350 19.00 52.04 -19.20
CA SER A 350 19.72 53.04 -18.41
C SER A 350 19.52 53.06 -16.89
N THR A 351 20.69 53.29 -16.26
CA THR A 351 21.00 53.78 -14.91
C THR A 351 21.09 52.81 -13.73
N GLU A 352 22.34 52.67 -13.28
CA GLU A 352 22.81 52.09 -12.03
C GLU A 352 22.25 52.82 -10.81
N THR A 353 21.84 52.06 -9.79
CA THR A 353 21.99 52.47 -8.39
C THR A 353 22.09 51.22 -7.52
N GLU A 354 23.22 51.05 -6.83
CA GLU A 354 23.41 50.04 -5.80
C GLU A 354 22.55 50.39 -4.56
N SER A 355 21.74 49.44 -4.09
CA SER A 355 21.35 49.41 -2.67
C SER A 355 21.09 47.98 -2.20
N SER A 356 21.91 47.59 -1.23
CA SER A 356 21.72 46.51 -0.27
C SER A 356 20.25 46.31 0.17
N SER A 357 19.74 45.08 0.01
CA SER A 357 18.56 44.62 0.75
C SER A 357 18.75 43.18 1.23
N THR A 358 18.75 43.04 2.55
CA THR A 358 18.60 41.81 3.33
C THR A 358 17.48 40.93 2.79
N ALA A 359 17.81 39.68 2.46
CA ALA A 359 16.85 38.64 2.11
C ALA A 359 16.04 38.23 3.35
N THR A 360 14.90 38.88 3.55
CA THR A 360 13.79 38.29 4.31
C THR A 360 13.24 37.14 3.50
N ALA A 361 13.33 35.92 4.05
CA ALA A 361 12.69 34.73 3.53
C ALA A 361 11.19 34.99 3.40
N ALA A 362 10.74 35.17 2.16
CA ALA A 362 9.33 35.23 1.83
C ALA A 362 8.73 33.84 2.06
N ALA A 363 7.54 33.81 2.69
CA ALA A 363 6.73 32.61 2.79
C ALA A 363 6.52 32.00 1.40
N PRO A 364 6.52 30.67 1.26
CA PRO A 364 6.34 30.03 -0.04
C PRO A 364 4.98 30.44 -0.60
N SER A 365 4.99 31.05 -1.78
CA SER A 365 3.82 31.21 -2.63
C SER A 365 3.23 29.83 -2.91
N ALA A 366 1.91 29.69 -2.90
CA ALA A 366 1.21 28.46 -3.24
C ALA A 366 1.59 28.02 -4.67
N GLU A 367 2.59 27.15 -4.78
CA GLU A 367 2.99 26.51 -6.04
C GLU A 367 1.85 25.61 -6.49
N ALA A 368 1.46 25.73 -7.77
CA ALA A 368 0.43 24.89 -8.34
C ALA A 368 0.88 23.42 -8.28
N LEU A 369 0.14 22.58 -7.55
CA LEU A 369 0.40 21.15 -7.46
C LEU A 369 0.60 20.56 -8.87
N PRO A 370 1.60 19.69 -9.06
CA PRO A 370 1.85 19.07 -10.36
C PRO A 370 0.62 18.27 -10.84
N PRO A 371 0.48 18.05 -12.16
CA PRO A 371 -0.71 17.41 -12.71
C PRO A 371 -0.90 16.02 -12.13
N LEU A 372 -2.15 15.68 -11.79
CA LEU A 372 -2.52 14.36 -11.30
C LEU A 372 -2.32 13.32 -12.41
N ARG A 373 -1.55 12.26 -12.16
CA ARG A 373 -1.28 11.22 -13.17
C ARG A 373 -2.21 10.04 -13.00
N ILE A 374 -3.00 9.74 -14.03
CA ILE A 374 -3.99 8.66 -14.00
C ILE A 374 -3.62 7.59 -15.02
N ALA A 375 -3.42 6.34 -14.58
CA ALA A 375 -3.28 5.19 -15.45
C ALA A 375 -4.64 4.78 -16.02
N VAL A 376 -4.88 5.02 -17.31
CA VAL A 376 -6.15 4.76 -18.00
C VAL A 376 -6.03 3.50 -18.85
N PRO A 377 -6.98 2.55 -18.74
CA PRO A 377 -6.92 1.30 -19.50
C PRO A 377 -7.26 1.55 -20.96
N LYS A 378 -6.53 0.88 -21.85
CA LYS A 378 -6.93 0.69 -23.26
C LYS A 378 -7.80 -0.56 -23.43
N GLY A 379 -8.47 -0.66 -24.58
CA GLY A 379 -9.28 -1.84 -24.93
C GLY A 379 -10.72 -1.73 -24.43
N SER A 380 -11.31 -2.84 -23.98
CA SER A 380 -12.73 -2.94 -23.65
C SER A 380 -13.19 -1.99 -22.54
N LEU A 381 -12.34 -1.70 -21.55
CA LEU A 381 -12.66 -0.81 -20.44
C LEU A 381 -12.56 0.69 -20.79
N ASN A 382 -11.97 1.04 -21.93
CA ASN A 382 -11.56 2.42 -22.21
C ASN A 382 -12.76 3.39 -22.29
N LYS A 383 -13.77 3.05 -23.09
CA LYS A 383 -14.93 3.92 -23.32
C LYS A 383 -15.64 4.31 -22.02
N ASP A 384 -15.92 3.32 -21.17
CA ASP A 384 -16.61 3.56 -19.89
C ASP A 384 -15.71 4.27 -18.88
N ALA A 385 -14.41 3.99 -18.89
CA ALA A 385 -13.43 4.72 -18.08
C ALA A 385 -13.36 6.21 -18.47
N VAL A 386 -13.33 6.54 -19.78
CA VAL A 386 -13.34 7.93 -20.24
C VAL A 386 -14.65 8.62 -19.86
N ALA A 387 -15.79 7.94 -20.02
CA ALA A 387 -17.09 8.47 -19.62
C ALA A 387 -17.17 8.74 -18.11
N ALA A 388 -16.64 7.84 -17.27
CA ALA A 388 -16.59 8.02 -15.83
C ALA A 388 -15.69 9.18 -15.41
N LEU A 389 -14.50 9.32 -16.01
CA LEU A 389 -13.59 10.44 -15.75
C LEU A 389 -14.20 11.79 -16.15
N ALA A 390 -14.86 11.84 -17.31
CA ALA A 390 -15.60 13.03 -17.75
C ALA A 390 -16.77 13.35 -16.81
N GLY A 391 -17.53 12.34 -16.39
CA GLY A 391 -18.61 12.46 -15.41
C GLY A 391 -18.16 12.95 -14.04
N ALA A 392 -16.94 12.59 -13.64
CA ALA A 392 -16.28 13.11 -12.43
C ALA A 392 -15.72 14.53 -12.61
N GLY A 393 -15.86 15.15 -13.78
CA GLY A 393 -15.49 16.54 -14.05
C GLY A 393 -14.03 16.73 -14.47
N LEU A 394 -13.34 15.70 -14.95
CA LEU A 394 -12.01 15.83 -15.54
C LEU A 394 -12.09 16.12 -17.05
N ASP A 395 -11.10 16.86 -17.56
CA ASP A 395 -10.97 17.12 -18.98
C ASP A 395 -10.40 15.90 -19.71
N THR A 396 -11.26 15.15 -20.38
CA THR A 396 -10.89 13.95 -21.13
C THR A 396 -10.70 14.19 -22.63
N ALA A 397 -10.53 15.45 -23.05
CA ALA A 397 -10.29 15.78 -24.44
C ALA A 397 -9.09 14.99 -24.99
N ASN A 398 -9.27 14.36 -26.15
CA ASN A 398 -8.29 13.50 -26.83
C ASN A 398 -8.03 12.12 -26.19
N LEU A 399 -8.71 11.75 -25.11
CA LEU A 399 -8.55 10.45 -24.47
C LEU A 399 -9.30 9.31 -25.19
N ASP A 400 -10.41 9.62 -25.87
CA ASP A 400 -11.17 8.65 -26.68
C ASP A 400 -10.40 8.18 -27.92
N HIS A 401 -9.56 9.06 -28.49
CA HIS A 401 -8.83 8.83 -29.72
C HIS A 401 -7.36 9.28 -29.60
N PRO A 402 -6.57 8.63 -28.73
CA PRO A 402 -5.21 9.08 -28.40
C PRO A 402 -4.19 8.83 -29.53
N GLY A 403 -4.58 8.09 -30.58
CA GLY A 403 -3.70 7.74 -31.69
C GLY A 403 -2.51 6.89 -31.20
N ARG A 404 -1.29 7.45 -31.32
CA ARG A 404 -0.04 6.82 -30.86
C ARG A 404 0.52 7.45 -29.57
N ALA A 405 -0.14 8.45 -29.01
CA ALA A 405 0.30 9.07 -27.77
C ALA A 405 0.20 8.06 -26.62
N LEU A 406 1.24 8.01 -25.79
CA LEU A 406 1.28 7.18 -24.58
C LEU A 406 0.84 7.97 -23.34
N ILE A 407 1.02 9.30 -23.39
CA ILE A 407 0.60 10.24 -22.36
C ILE A 407 -0.23 11.34 -23.03
N ILE A 408 -1.40 11.63 -22.48
CA ILE A 408 -2.23 12.76 -22.89
C ILE A 408 -2.17 13.80 -21.77
N HIS A 409 -1.68 15.00 -22.09
CA HIS A 409 -1.57 16.10 -21.15
C HIS A 409 -2.85 16.93 -21.16
N GLY A 410 -3.47 17.09 -20.00
CA GLY A 410 -4.66 17.90 -19.77
C GLY A 410 -4.40 19.01 -18.75
N ARG A 411 -5.43 19.83 -18.48
CA ARG A 411 -5.32 20.93 -17.51
C ARG A 411 -5.34 20.38 -16.07
N GLY A 412 -4.15 20.21 -15.49
CA GLY A 412 -3.99 19.72 -14.11
C GLY A 412 -4.11 18.19 -13.96
N VAL A 413 -4.17 17.46 -15.07
CA VAL A 413 -4.24 15.99 -15.12
C VAL A 413 -3.47 15.47 -16.33
N ASP A 414 -2.72 14.39 -16.15
CA ASP A 414 -2.05 13.63 -17.20
C ASP A 414 -2.62 12.22 -17.24
N TYR A 415 -2.98 11.73 -18.43
CA TYR A 415 -3.46 10.36 -18.62
C TYR A 415 -2.38 9.48 -19.23
N ILE A 416 -2.02 8.41 -18.53
CA ILE A 416 -1.04 7.42 -18.99
C ILE A 416 -1.81 6.22 -19.52
N ILE A 417 -1.72 5.96 -20.82
CA ILE A 417 -2.53 4.93 -21.48
C ILE A 417 -1.79 3.59 -21.39
N VAL A 418 -2.38 2.63 -20.67
CA VAL A 418 -1.75 1.34 -20.34
C VAL A 418 -2.66 0.16 -20.64
N ARG A 419 -2.11 -1.06 -20.72
CA ARG A 419 -2.92 -2.27 -20.65
C ARG A 419 -3.51 -2.41 -19.23
N PRO A 420 -4.73 -2.95 -19.07
CA PRO A 420 -5.28 -3.21 -17.74
C PRO A 420 -4.35 -4.00 -16.81
N SER A 421 -3.63 -4.99 -17.34
CA SER A 421 -2.64 -5.80 -16.60
C SER A 421 -1.41 -5.02 -16.14
N ASP A 422 -1.09 -3.89 -16.77
CA ASP A 422 0.10 -3.11 -16.48
C ASP A 422 -0.22 -1.94 -15.53
N ALA A 423 -1.49 -1.48 -15.48
CA ALA A 423 -1.92 -0.38 -14.62
C ALA A 423 -1.53 -0.53 -13.13
N PRO A 424 -1.67 -1.73 -12.50
CA PRO A 424 -1.26 -1.91 -11.11
C PRO A 424 0.21 -1.57 -10.87
N ALA A 425 1.11 -1.95 -11.78
CA ALA A 425 2.54 -1.68 -11.65
C ALA A 425 2.87 -0.19 -11.81
N PHE A 426 2.21 0.51 -12.74
CA PHE A 426 2.41 1.95 -12.92
C PHE A 426 2.01 2.75 -11.67
N VAL A 427 0.91 2.37 -11.03
CA VAL A 427 0.45 3.02 -9.81
C VAL A 427 1.35 2.66 -8.62
N ALA A 428 1.60 1.36 -8.38
CA ALA A 428 2.39 0.90 -7.24
C ALA A 428 3.84 1.41 -7.23
N LEU A 429 4.43 1.65 -8.41
CA LEU A 429 5.79 2.18 -8.56
C LEU A 429 5.84 3.72 -8.63
N GLY A 430 4.73 4.42 -8.40
CA GLY A 430 4.67 5.88 -8.37
C GLY A 430 4.72 6.58 -9.74
N ALA A 431 4.64 5.83 -10.85
CA ALA A 431 4.56 6.43 -12.19
C ALA A 431 3.20 7.09 -12.44
N ALA A 432 2.13 6.57 -11.82
CA ALA A 432 0.80 7.15 -11.77
C ALA A 432 0.33 7.29 -10.31
N ASP A 433 -0.44 8.33 -10.02
CA ASP A 433 -1.02 8.56 -8.69
C ASP A 433 -2.18 7.59 -8.41
N CYS A 434 -2.99 7.35 -9.44
CA CYS A 434 -4.14 6.46 -9.42
C CYS A 434 -4.36 5.79 -10.78
N GLY A 435 -5.27 4.82 -10.83
CA GLY A 435 -5.53 4.07 -12.05
C GLY A 435 -6.88 3.37 -12.08
N ILE A 436 -7.22 2.89 -13.27
CA ILE A 436 -8.41 2.08 -13.54
C ILE A 436 -7.99 0.78 -14.22
N CYS A 437 -8.40 -0.36 -13.67
CA CYS A 437 -8.32 -1.67 -14.31
C CYS A 437 -9.36 -2.61 -13.71
N GLY A 438 -9.49 -3.83 -14.24
CA GLY A 438 -10.34 -4.84 -13.64
C GLY A 438 -9.79 -5.30 -12.29
N GLU A 439 -10.68 -5.73 -11.38
CA GLU A 439 -10.28 -6.38 -10.14
C GLU A 439 -9.39 -7.61 -10.37
N ASP A 440 -9.62 -8.30 -11.48
CA ASP A 440 -8.80 -9.41 -11.93
C ASP A 440 -7.32 -9.06 -12.07
N SER A 441 -7.05 -7.91 -12.67
CA SER A 441 -5.73 -7.40 -12.94
C SER A 441 -5.05 -6.98 -11.64
N LEU A 442 -5.81 -6.46 -10.66
CA LEU A 442 -5.30 -6.14 -9.32
C LEU A 442 -4.95 -7.40 -8.52
N LEU A 443 -5.84 -8.40 -8.50
CA LEU A 443 -5.63 -9.66 -7.78
C LEU A 443 -4.46 -10.45 -8.38
N GLU A 444 -4.36 -10.51 -9.71
CA GLU A 444 -3.27 -11.21 -10.37
C GLU A 444 -1.93 -10.48 -10.21
N ALA A 445 -1.93 -9.15 -10.14
CA ALA A 445 -0.70 -8.37 -9.99
C ALA A 445 -0.11 -8.46 -8.57
N ASP A 446 -0.94 -8.61 -7.54
CA ASP A 446 -0.54 -8.67 -6.13
C ASP A 446 0.41 -7.54 -5.73
N VAL A 447 -0.02 -6.31 -6.00
CA VAL A 447 0.73 -5.09 -5.69
C VAL A 447 0.08 -4.33 -4.54
N ASP A 448 0.91 -3.59 -3.82
CA ASP A 448 0.50 -2.77 -2.68
C ASP A 448 -0.13 -1.46 -3.18
N VAL A 449 -1.46 -1.46 -3.28
CA VAL A 449 -2.28 -0.32 -3.70
C VAL A 449 -3.57 -0.28 -2.89
N VAL A 450 -4.15 0.91 -2.77
CA VAL A 450 -5.45 1.12 -2.12
C VAL A 450 -6.57 0.99 -3.14
N LYS A 451 -7.48 0.03 -2.96
CA LYS A 451 -8.65 -0.15 -3.82
C LYS A 451 -9.78 0.76 -3.33
N LEU A 452 -10.01 1.85 -4.03
CA LEU A 452 -10.83 2.98 -3.54
C LEU A 452 -12.32 2.86 -3.90
N ALA A 453 -12.65 2.41 -5.11
CA ALA A 453 -14.05 2.36 -5.56
C ALA A 453 -14.32 1.24 -6.59
N ASP A 454 -15.53 0.68 -6.52
CA ASP A 454 -16.13 -0.12 -7.59
C ASP A 454 -16.71 0.81 -8.66
N LEU A 455 -16.23 0.71 -9.90
CA LEU A 455 -16.74 1.51 -11.00
C LEU A 455 -17.94 0.86 -11.71
N ARG A 456 -18.32 -0.37 -11.32
CA ARG A 456 -19.54 -1.08 -11.73
C ARG A 456 -19.64 -1.46 -13.22
N PHE A 457 -18.79 -0.93 -14.09
CA PHE A 457 -18.68 -1.32 -15.50
C PHE A 457 -17.60 -2.39 -15.73
N GLY A 458 -17.54 -2.90 -16.97
CA GLY A 458 -16.54 -3.91 -17.34
C GLY A 458 -16.77 -5.27 -16.69
N ALA A 459 -18.02 -5.58 -16.36
CA ALA A 459 -18.38 -6.72 -15.57
C ALA A 459 -18.10 -8.04 -16.32
N CYS A 460 -17.35 -8.95 -15.71
CA CYS A 460 -17.04 -10.26 -16.26
C CYS A 460 -17.03 -11.34 -15.17
N ARG A 461 -17.03 -12.60 -15.60
CA ARG A 461 -16.92 -13.75 -14.71
C ARG A 461 -15.71 -14.59 -15.06
N PHE A 462 -15.01 -15.06 -14.04
CA PHE A 462 -14.02 -16.13 -14.15
C PHE A 462 -14.69 -17.48 -13.99
N VAL A 463 -14.34 -18.41 -14.86
CA VAL A 463 -14.92 -19.76 -14.86
C VAL A 463 -13.85 -20.81 -14.97
N VAL A 464 -14.12 -21.96 -14.37
CA VAL A 464 -13.44 -23.20 -14.74
C VAL A 464 -14.20 -23.80 -15.91
N ALA A 465 -13.49 -24.10 -17.00
CA ALA A 465 -14.08 -24.78 -18.15
C ALA A 465 -13.26 -25.99 -18.58
N GLU A 466 -13.94 -26.98 -19.16
CA GLU A 466 -13.35 -28.24 -19.63
C GLU A 466 -14.04 -28.71 -20.91
N PRO A 467 -13.44 -29.63 -21.70
CA PRO A 467 -14.09 -30.20 -22.88
C PRO A 467 -15.41 -30.89 -22.54
N ALA A 468 -16.43 -30.71 -23.37
CA ALA A 468 -17.74 -31.32 -23.17
C ALA A 468 -17.63 -32.86 -23.02
N GLY A 469 -18.19 -33.39 -21.94
CA GLY A 469 -18.18 -34.83 -21.65
C GLY A 469 -16.86 -35.38 -21.11
N SER A 470 -15.90 -34.53 -20.71
CA SER A 470 -14.60 -34.96 -20.19
C SER A 470 -14.52 -35.15 -18.66
N ASP A 471 -15.48 -34.65 -17.87
CA ASP A 471 -15.46 -34.68 -16.39
C ASP A 471 -15.04 -36.05 -15.82
N ALA A 472 -15.74 -37.14 -16.20
CA ALA A 472 -15.45 -38.47 -15.67
C ALA A 472 -14.01 -38.92 -15.92
N ALA A 473 -13.44 -38.58 -17.08
CA ALA A 473 -12.06 -38.90 -17.43
C ALA A 473 -11.07 -38.04 -16.62
N ILE A 474 -11.37 -36.75 -16.41
CA ILE A 474 -10.57 -35.83 -15.59
C ILE A 474 -10.58 -36.28 -14.12
N GLN A 475 -11.74 -36.67 -13.58
CA GLN A 475 -11.87 -37.20 -12.21
C GLN A 475 -11.12 -38.52 -12.02
N GLU A 476 -11.11 -39.40 -13.03
CA GLU A 476 -10.25 -40.61 -13.00
C GLU A 476 -8.76 -40.25 -13.07
N HIS A 477 -8.39 -39.27 -13.88
CA HIS A 477 -7.01 -38.79 -13.99
C HIS A 477 -6.51 -38.25 -12.64
N TYR A 478 -7.29 -37.39 -12.00
CA TYR A 478 -6.99 -36.85 -10.67
C TYR A 478 -6.89 -37.95 -9.62
N ARG A 479 -7.83 -38.91 -9.60
CA ARG A 479 -7.77 -40.06 -8.68
C ARG A 479 -6.51 -40.90 -8.85
N ARG A 480 -5.99 -41.03 -10.07
CA ARG A 480 -4.81 -41.84 -10.38
C ARG A 480 -3.49 -41.13 -10.12
N LEU A 481 -3.38 -39.84 -10.44
CA LEU A 481 -2.12 -39.08 -10.35
C LEU A 481 -2.04 -38.12 -9.17
N GLY A 482 -3.18 -37.75 -8.58
CA GLY A 482 -3.27 -36.75 -7.52
C GLY A 482 -3.19 -35.30 -8.01
N SER A 483 -3.09 -35.05 -9.31
CA SER A 483 -3.09 -33.70 -9.90
C SER A 483 -3.76 -33.67 -11.27
N ILE A 484 -4.18 -32.48 -11.70
CA ILE A 484 -4.57 -32.16 -13.08
C ILE A 484 -3.84 -30.89 -13.55
N ARG A 485 -3.71 -30.70 -14.85
CA ARG A 485 -3.17 -29.46 -15.42
C ARG A 485 -4.29 -28.48 -15.73
N VAL A 486 -4.06 -27.23 -15.38
CA VAL A 486 -4.99 -26.13 -15.62
C VAL A 486 -4.27 -25.03 -16.39
N ALA A 487 -4.76 -24.70 -17.58
CA ALA A 487 -4.22 -23.60 -18.37
C ALA A 487 -4.93 -22.29 -18.06
N THR A 488 -4.16 -21.22 -17.88
CA THR A 488 -4.71 -19.90 -17.51
C THR A 488 -3.76 -18.76 -17.84
N LYS A 489 -4.30 -17.55 -18.00
CA LYS A 489 -3.53 -16.31 -17.95
C LYS A 489 -3.35 -15.76 -16.53
N TYR A 490 -4.08 -16.31 -15.56
CA TYR A 490 -4.23 -15.80 -14.20
C TYR A 490 -3.77 -16.85 -13.18
N PRO A 491 -2.46 -17.16 -13.13
CA PRO A 491 -1.95 -18.21 -12.26
C PRO A 491 -2.25 -17.98 -10.77
N ARG A 492 -2.21 -16.74 -10.27
CA ARG A 492 -2.50 -16.49 -8.85
C ARG A 492 -3.97 -16.69 -8.51
N ILE A 493 -4.86 -16.15 -9.34
CA ILE A 493 -6.32 -16.35 -9.17
C ILE A 493 -6.66 -17.84 -9.26
N THR A 494 -6.06 -18.55 -10.21
CA THR A 494 -6.26 -19.99 -10.40
C THR A 494 -5.75 -20.79 -9.21
N GLN A 495 -4.56 -20.47 -8.69
CA GLN A 495 -4.00 -21.14 -7.52
C GLN A 495 -4.91 -20.95 -6.30
N ALA A 496 -5.36 -19.72 -6.03
CA ALA A 496 -6.23 -19.41 -4.91
C ALA A 496 -7.54 -20.23 -4.94
N HIS A 497 -8.18 -20.34 -6.10
CA HIS A 497 -9.41 -21.13 -6.28
C HIS A 497 -9.21 -22.62 -5.98
N TYR A 498 -8.12 -23.21 -6.44
CA TYR A 498 -7.85 -24.63 -6.22
C TYR A 498 -7.34 -24.93 -4.80
N ASP A 499 -6.63 -23.98 -4.18
CA ASP A 499 -6.25 -24.07 -2.77
C ASP A 499 -7.48 -24.10 -1.85
N GLU A 500 -8.52 -23.31 -2.15
CA GLU A 500 -9.79 -23.30 -1.41
C GLU A 500 -10.53 -24.65 -1.48
N SER A 501 -10.53 -25.30 -2.65
CA SER A 501 -11.14 -26.62 -2.83
C SER A 501 -10.26 -27.78 -2.36
N GLY A 502 -9.00 -27.52 -2.02
CA GLY A 502 -8.00 -28.53 -1.65
C GLY A 502 -7.62 -29.47 -2.81
N MET A 503 -7.88 -29.07 -4.06
CA MET A 503 -7.56 -29.86 -5.24
C MET A 503 -6.18 -29.47 -5.77
N GLN A 504 -5.27 -30.44 -5.84
CA GLN A 504 -3.92 -30.18 -6.33
C GLN A 504 -3.93 -30.03 -7.86
N VAL A 505 -3.33 -28.94 -8.35
CA VAL A 505 -3.25 -28.62 -9.79
C VAL A 505 -1.83 -28.23 -10.22
N GLU A 506 -1.52 -28.49 -11.49
CA GLU A 506 -0.34 -28.00 -12.18
C GLU A 506 -0.74 -26.84 -13.11
N ILE A 507 -0.36 -25.62 -12.77
CA ILE A 507 -0.76 -24.44 -13.53
C ILE A 507 0.13 -24.24 -14.76
N VAL A 508 -0.49 -24.20 -15.93
CA VAL A 508 0.16 -23.88 -17.21
C VAL A 508 -0.16 -22.44 -17.59
N ALA A 509 0.79 -21.54 -17.34
CA ALA A 509 0.63 -20.11 -17.64
C ALA A 509 0.69 -19.84 -19.15
N LEU A 510 -0.35 -19.19 -19.69
CA LEU A 510 -0.50 -18.80 -21.09
C LEU A 510 -0.84 -17.31 -21.21
N HIS A 511 -0.57 -16.71 -22.37
CA HIS A 511 -0.76 -15.26 -22.57
C HIS A 511 -2.00 -14.92 -23.43
N GLY A 512 -2.65 -15.93 -24.02
CA GLY A 512 -3.84 -15.82 -24.86
C GLY A 512 -4.20 -17.16 -25.50
N ASN A 513 -5.41 -17.25 -26.09
CA ASN A 513 -5.98 -18.47 -26.68
C ASN A 513 -5.96 -19.66 -25.70
N ILE A 514 -6.50 -19.45 -24.50
CA ILE A 514 -6.44 -20.42 -23.41
C ILE A 514 -7.23 -21.69 -23.77
N GLU A 515 -8.30 -21.55 -24.55
CA GLU A 515 -9.16 -22.63 -25.05
C GLU A 515 -8.43 -23.65 -25.93
N LEU A 516 -7.28 -23.28 -26.49
CA LEU A 516 -6.45 -24.20 -27.27
C LEU A 516 -5.85 -25.31 -26.38
N ALA A 517 -5.62 -25.04 -25.10
CA ALA A 517 -4.88 -25.96 -24.24
C ALA A 517 -5.60 -27.31 -24.03
N PRO A 518 -6.92 -27.36 -23.76
CA PRO A 518 -7.65 -28.63 -23.75
C PRO A 518 -7.70 -29.31 -25.12
N LEU A 519 -7.85 -28.55 -26.20
CA LEU A 519 -7.93 -29.08 -27.56
C LEU A 519 -6.64 -29.78 -28.01
N THR A 520 -5.49 -29.34 -27.51
CA THR A 520 -4.18 -29.95 -27.82
C THR A 520 -3.70 -30.94 -26.75
N GLY A 521 -4.45 -31.16 -25.67
CA GLY A 521 -4.04 -32.00 -24.54
C GLY A 521 -2.95 -31.39 -23.65
N LEU A 522 -2.75 -30.08 -23.72
CA LEU A 522 -1.80 -29.33 -22.87
C LEU A 522 -2.30 -29.24 -21.43
N ALA A 523 -3.60 -29.12 -21.23
CA ALA A 523 -4.25 -29.05 -19.92
C ALA A 523 -5.62 -29.74 -19.96
N GLU A 524 -6.07 -30.27 -18.83
CA GLU A 524 -7.39 -30.89 -18.71
C GLU A 524 -8.50 -29.83 -18.55
N ARG A 525 -8.19 -28.73 -17.85
CA ARG A 525 -9.11 -27.61 -17.61
C ARG A 525 -8.47 -26.27 -17.95
N ILE A 526 -9.31 -25.26 -18.07
CA ILE A 526 -8.89 -23.87 -18.14
C ILE A 526 -9.55 -23.04 -17.05
N VAL A 527 -8.87 -21.97 -16.64
CA VAL A 527 -9.46 -20.87 -15.88
C VAL A 527 -9.26 -19.60 -16.69
N ASP A 528 -10.37 -18.98 -17.12
CA ASP A 528 -10.33 -17.75 -17.90
C ASP A 528 -11.57 -16.87 -17.67
N ILE A 529 -11.47 -15.63 -18.13
CA ILE A 529 -12.57 -14.66 -18.13
C ILE A 529 -13.54 -14.95 -19.27
N THR A 530 -14.83 -14.80 -18.97
CA THR A 530 -15.86 -14.87 -20.01
C THR A 530 -16.94 -13.81 -19.77
N ALA A 531 -17.28 -13.08 -20.84
CA ALA A 531 -18.39 -12.13 -20.85
C ALA A 531 -19.67 -12.79 -21.39
N THR A 532 -19.62 -13.43 -22.56
CA THR A 532 -20.79 -14.02 -23.23
C THR A 532 -20.76 -15.56 -23.32
N GLY A 533 -19.65 -16.20 -22.96
CA GLY A 533 -19.43 -17.63 -23.16
C GLY A 533 -19.29 -18.08 -24.62
N THR A 534 -19.21 -17.14 -25.58
CA THR A 534 -19.14 -17.48 -27.01
C THR A 534 -17.89 -18.29 -27.35
N THR A 535 -16.72 -17.83 -26.92
CA THR A 535 -15.44 -18.50 -27.22
C THR A 535 -15.38 -19.91 -26.66
N LEU A 536 -15.89 -20.14 -25.44
CA LEU A 536 -15.96 -21.47 -24.84
C LEU A 536 -16.83 -22.43 -25.67
N ARG A 537 -18.03 -21.96 -26.06
CA ARG A 537 -18.99 -22.76 -26.82
C ARG A 537 -18.50 -23.08 -28.23
N GLU A 538 -17.81 -22.14 -28.88
CA GLU A 538 -17.20 -22.35 -30.20
C GLU A 538 -16.07 -23.39 -30.18
N ASN A 539 -15.48 -23.65 -29.00
CA ASN A 539 -14.41 -24.62 -28.78
C ASN A 539 -14.88 -25.87 -28.01
N ASP A 540 -16.19 -26.12 -27.94
CA ASP A 540 -16.80 -27.27 -27.24
C ASP A 540 -16.38 -27.42 -25.76
N LEU A 541 -16.21 -26.27 -25.08
CA LEU A 541 -15.92 -26.20 -23.66
C LEU A 541 -17.20 -25.91 -22.86
N VAL A 542 -17.36 -26.60 -21.73
CA VAL A 542 -18.45 -26.42 -20.77
C VAL A 542 -17.91 -25.82 -19.48
N ILE A 543 -18.67 -24.89 -18.89
CA ILE A 543 -18.38 -24.31 -17.58
C ILE A 543 -18.75 -25.32 -16.51
N VAL A 544 -17.81 -25.62 -15.62
CA VAL A 544 -18.01 -26.56 -14.50
C VAL A 544 -17.93 -25.88 -13.13
N ASP A 545 -17.36 -24.68 -13.06
CA ASP A 545 -17.32 -23.90 -11.83
C ASP A 545 -17.22 -22.39 -12.10
N GLU A 546 -17.61 -21.59 -11.11
CA GLU A 546 -17.47 -20.13 -11.09
C GLU A 546 -16.40 -19.75 -10.08
N VAL A 547 -15.35 -19.07 -10.54
CA VAL A 547 -14.18 -18.73 -9.69
C VAL A 547 -14.42 -17.41 -8.96
N MET A 548 -14.75 -16.36 -9.71
CA MET A 548 -15.02 -15.03 -9.17
C MET A 548 -15.75 -14.16 -10.19
N ARG A 549 -16.24 -13.02 -9.72
CA ARG A 549 -16.76 -11.93 -10.56
C ARG A 549 -15.78 -10.77 -10.51
N SER A 550 -15.71 -10.00 -11.58
CA SER A 550 -14.81 -8.84 -11.66
C SER A 550 -15.53 -7.67 -12.32
N THR A 551 -15.29 -6.47 -11.80
CA THR A 551 -15.65 -5.19 -12.41
C THR A 551 -14.41 -4.29 -12.45
N ALA A 552 -14.52 -3.16 -13.14
CA ALA A 552 -13.50 -2.12 -13.09
C ALA A 552 -13.40 -1.52 -11.68
N ARG A 553 -12.17 -1.34 -11.21
CA ARG A 553 -11.81 -0.74 -9.93
C ARG A 553 -11.08 0.58 -10.17
N PHE A 554 -11.34 1.57 -9.34
CA PHE A 554 -10.47 2.73 -9.17
C PHE A 554 -9.58 2.50 -7.96
N PHE A 555 -8.28 2.73 -8.12
CA PHE A 555 -7.28 2.46 -7.09
C PHE A 555 -6.16 3.49 -7.14
N ALA A 556 -5.41 3.62 -6.04
CA ALA A 556 -4.31 4.56 -5.93
C ALA A 556 -3.13 3.96 -5.18
N ASN A 557 -1.95 4.54 -5.35
CA ASN A 557 -0.85 4.22 -4.44
C ASN A 557 -1.09 4.91 -3.09
N ALA A 558 -0.58 4.30 -2.03
CA ALA A 558 -0.82 4.74 -0.66
C ALA A 558 -0.27 6.16 -0.38
N GLY A 559 0.81 6.55 -1.06
CA GLY A 559 1.43 7.87 -0.92
C GLY A 559 0.59 8.98 -1.54
N SER A 560 0.16 8.83 -2.80
CA SER A 560 -0.66 9.83 -3.49
C SER A 560 -2.00 10.03 -2.80
N LEU A 561 -2.59 8.98 -2.23
CA LEU A 561 -3.84 9.07 -1.47
C LEU A 561 -3.73 9.98 -0.23
N ARG A 562 -2.51 10.14 0.33
CA ARG A 562 -2.23 10.89 1.57
C ARG A 562 -1.55 12.23 1.33
N THR A 563 -0.92 12.39 0.18
CA THR A 563 -0.20 13.60 -0.21
C THR A 563 -0.98 14.45 -1.21
N ASP A 564 -2.07 13.92 -1.77
CA ASP A 564 -2.92 14.63 -2.74
C ASP A 564 -4.41 14.33 -2.52
N GLU A 565 -5.13 15.27 -1.89
CA GLU A 565 -6.56 15.15 -1.58
C GLU A 565 -7.43 14.92 -2.84
N ARG A 566 -6.95 15.35 -4.03
CA ARG A 566 -7.65 15.18 -5.30
C ARG A 566 -7.91 13.70 -5.62
N VAL A 567 -7.05 12.79 -5.12
CA VAL A 567 -7.22 11.34 -5.32
C VAL A 567 -8.46 10.82 -4.60
N GLY A 568 -8.64 11.19 -3.33
CA GLY A 568 -9.82 10.80 -2.54
C GLY A 568 -11.10 11.43 -3.08
N ASP A 569 -11.04 12.70 -3.47
CA ASP A 569 -12.18 13.40 -4.08
C ASP A 569 -12.57 12.83 -5.44
N LEU A 570 -11.59 12.40 -6.24
CA LEU A 570 -11.85 11.73 -7.50
C LEU A 570 -12.51 10.36 -7.27
N ALA A 571 -12.04 9.57 -6.30
CA ALA A 571 -12.67 8.30 -5.95
C ALA A 571 -14.16 8.47 -5.61
N ARG A 572 -14.48 9.47 -4.78
CA ARG A 572 -15.85 9.79 -4.37
C ARG A 572 -16.74 10.15 -5.56
N ARG A 573 -16.29 11.09 -6.40
CA ARG A 573 -17.02 11.54 -7.60
C ARG A 573 -17.21 10.42 -8.61
N LEU A 574 -16.20 9.56 -8.79
CA LEU A 574 -16.31 8.38 -9.65
C LEU A 574 -17.36 7.41 -9.11
N ALA A 575 -17.31 7.08 -7.82
CA ALA A 575 -18.29 6.19 -7.18
C ALA A 575 -19.73 6.75 -7.28
N GLU A 576 -19.92 8.04 -7.04
CA GLU A 576 -21.23 8.71 -7.18
C GLU A 576 -21.74 8.67 -8.63
N PHE A 577 -20.87 8.99 -9.60
CA PHE A 577 -21.24 8.98 -11.01
C PHE A 577 -21.62 7.60 -11.50
N THR A 578 -20.78 6.58 -11.24
CA THR A 578 -21.02 5.20 -11.67
C THR A 578 -22.20 4.58 -10.93
N ALA A 579 -22.48 5.01 -9.70
CA ALA A 579 -23.63 4.53 -8.96
C ALA A 579 -24.97 4.93 -9.60
N ALA A 580 -24.98 6.07 -10.30
CA ALA A 580 -26.15 6.61 -11.00
C ALA A 580 -26.32 6.08 -12.45
N GLN A 581 -25.38 5.28 -12.96
CA GLN A 581 -25.48 4.68 -14.29
C GLN A 581 -26.07 3.28 -14.25
N ASP A 582 -26.75 2.90 -15.34
CA ASP A 582 -27.16 1.52 -15.60
C ASP A 582 -26.10 0.85 -16.48
N TYR A 583 -25.37 -0.09 -15.90
CA TYR A 583 -24.44 -0.95 -16.63
C TYR A 583 -25.08 -2.33 -16.90
N GLU A 584 -24.70 -2.95 -18.02
CA GLU A 584 -25.14 -4.31 -18.31
C GLU A 584 -24.72 -5.26 -17.18
N PRO A 585 -25.63 -6.06 -16.63
CA PRO A 585 -25.30 -7.03 -15.60
C PRO A 585 -24.38 -8.12 -16.18
N ILE A 586 -23.58 -8.74 -15.31
CA ILE A 586 -22.75 -9.90 -15.68
C ILE A 586 -23.67 -10.96 -16.31
N ALA A 587 -23.39 -11.34 -17.56
CA ALA A 587 -24.24 -12.28 -18.28
C ALA A 587 -24.36 -13.61 -17.51
N GLY A 588 -25.60 -14.02 -17.23
CA GLY A 588 -25.90 -15.23 -16.45
C GLY A 588 -26.00 -15.01 -14.93
N ALA A 589 -25.97 -13.77 -14.44
CA ALA A 589 -26.37 -13.46 -13.06
C ALA A 589 -27.85 -13.81 -12.87
N VAL A 590 -28.12 -14.87 -12.10
CA VAL A 590 -29.47 -15.12 -11.59
C VAL A 590 -29.78 -13.99 -10.62
N THR A 591 -30.78 -13.16 -10.94
CA THR A 591 -31.31 -12.16 -10.01
C THR A 591 -31.76 -12.90 -8.74
N PRO A 592 -31.37 -12.45 -7.52
CA PRO A 592 -31.97 -13.01 -6.31
C PRO A 592 -33.48 -12.82 -6.43
N ALA A 593 -34.24 -13.90 -6.28
CA ALA A 593 -35.69 -13.82 -6.29
C ALA A 593 -36.13 -12.85 -5.18
N SER A 594 -36.90 -11.83 -5.59
CA SER A 594 -37.51 -10.78 -4.77
C SER A 594 -38.29 -11.28 -3.58
#